data_AF-A0A5P6VQ47-F1
#
_entry.id   AF-A0A5P6VQ47-F1
#
_cell.length_a   1.000
_cell.length_b   1.000
_cell.length_c   1.000
_cell.angle_alpha   90.00
_cell.angle_beta   90.00
_cell.angle_gamma   90.00
#
_symmetry.space_group_name_H-M   'P 1'
#
loop_
_entity.id
_entity.type
_entity.pdbx_description
1 polymer ?
#
loop_
_entity_poly.entity_id
_entity_poly.type
_entity_poly.pdbx_seq_one_letter_code
_entity_poly.pdbx_strand_id
1 'polypeptide(L)'
;MLEERNVSVVKDADGNNIVVINDVIFKGRQGINWKDVEEYLKRYVGDFYTIADSKDIVYIGTDLPDEYAHSEYTNVLKGGNAKAKANAAQGIPELVICATNKEYSPNLKKKHNHDAKNGWYKYESFFAMPVFDIEGDIERYNVYHVAMIIRHASDGKKYLYDIINIKKRSE
;
A
#
# COMPACT_ATOMS: atom_id res chain seq x y z
N MET A 1 -13.01 5.16 -18.33
CA MET A 1 -13.61 3.98 -17.69
C MET A 1 -12.57 3.47 -16.71
N LEU A 2 -12.85 3.50 -15.41
CA LEU A 2 -12.00 2.81 -14.45
C LEU A 2 -12.14 1.32 -14.78
N GLU A 3 -11.07 0.68 -15.24
CA GLU A 3 -11.01 -0.78 -15.26
C GLU A 3 -11.38 -1.26 -13.86
N GLU A 4 -12.40 -2.11 -13.74
CA GLU A 4 -12.81 -2.68 -12.46
C GLU A 4 -11.61 -3.39 -11.85
N ARG A 5 -11.13 -2.89 -10.71
CA ARG A 5 -10.04 -3.53 -9.96
C ARG A 5 -10.60 -4.80 -9.35
N ASN A 6 -10.00 -5.94 -9.65
CA ASN A 6 -10.38 -7.22 -9.07
C ASN A 6 -9.76 -7.38 -7.67
N VAL A 7 -10.30 -6.63 -6.72
CA VAL A 7 -9.86 -6.59 -5.33
C VAL A 7 -11.06 -6.87 -4.44
N SER A 8 -10.88 -7.70 -3.43
CA SER A 8 -11.91 -8.01 -2.44
C SER A 8 -11.36 -7.89 -1.02
N VAL A 9 -12.25 -7.76 -0.03
CA VAL A 9 -11.86 -7.77 1.38
C VAL A 9 -12.49 -8.98 2.05
N VAL A 10 -11.67 -9.82 2.68
CA VAL A 10 -12.10 -10.96 3.49
C VAL A 10 -11.67 -10.77 4.94
N LYS A 11 -12.15 -11.61 5.84
CA LYS A 11 -11.72 -11.63 7.25
C LYS A 11 -11.00 -12.93 7.56
N ASP A 12 -9.91 -12.86 8.31
CA ASP A 12 -9.29 -14.05 8.90
C ASP A 12 -10.07 -14.56 10.12
N ALA A 13 -9.60 -15.67 10.72
CA ALA A 13 -10.23 -16.30 11.88
C ALA A 13 -10.32 -15.37 13.10
N ASP A 14 -9.43 -14.38 13.19
CA ASP A 14 -9.41 -13.39 14.27
C ASP A 14 -10.24 -12.15 13.93
N GLY A 15 -10.87 -12.11 12.75
CA GLY A 15 -11.70 -11.01 12.27
C GLY A 15 -10.93 -9.85 11.63
N ASN A 16 -9.61 -9.99 11.44
CA ASN A 16 -8.79 -8.98 10.77
C ASN A 16 -9.13 -8.95 9.29
N ASN A 17 -9.27 -7.74 8.73
CA ASN A 17 -9.51 -7.57 7.31
C ASN A 17 -8.23 -7.90 6.51
N ILE A 18 -8.37 -8.69 5.45
CA ILE A 18 -7.32 -8.98 4.47
C ILE A 18 -7.80 -8.53 3.10
N VAL A 19 -7.05 -7.64 2.47
CA VAL A 19 -7.29 -7.17 1.10
C VAL A 19 -6.75 -8.20 0.11
N VAL A 20 -7.62 -8.92 -0.58
CA VAL A 20 -7.22 -9.92 -1.57
C VAL A 20 -7.07 -9.26 -2.93
N ILE A 21 -5.84 -9.25 -3.44
CA ILE A 21 -5.51 -8.82 -4.81
C ILE A 21 -5.64 -10.05 -5.71
N ASN A 22 -6.70 -10.14 -6.51
CA ASN A 22 -6.97 -11.36 -7.30
C ASN A 22 -6.11 -11.42 -8.57
N ASP A 23 -5.77 -10.27 -9.15
CA ASP A 23 -4.95 -10.20 -10.36
C ASP A 23 -3.52 -9.78 -10.04
N VAL A 24 -2.55 -10.57 -10.51
CA VAL A 24 -1.14 -10.21 -10.42
C VAL A 24 -0.73 -9.54 -11.73
N ILE A 25 -0.93 -8.23 -11.86
CA ILE A 25 -0.63 -7.51 -13.12
C ILE A 25 0.85 -7.15 -13.26
N PHE A 26 1.57 -6.94 -12.16
CA PHE A 26 3.01 -6.68 -12.16
C PHE A 26 3.78 -8.00 -12.02
N LYS A 27 4.04 -8.67 -13.15
CA LYS A 27 4.57 -10.05 -13.23
C LYS A 27 6.08 -10.18 -13.49
N GLY A 28 6.84 -9.08 -13.48
CA GLY A 28 8.19 -9.00 -14.06
C GLY A 28 9.15 -10.14 -13.67
N ARG A 29 9.54 -10.96 -14.66
CA ARG A 29 10.46 -12.12 -14.51
C ARG A 29 11.91 -11.70 -14.23
N GLN A 30 12.32 -10.49 -14.65
CA GLN A 30 13.66 -9.91 -14.45
C GLN A 30 13.70 -8.80 -13.39
N GLY A 31 12.56 -8.52 -12.74
CA GLY A 31 12.38 -7.37 -11.84
C GLY A 31 11.09 -6.62 -12.15
N ILE A 32 10.66 -5.78 -11.21
CA ILE A 32 9.48 -4.93 -11.37
C ILE A 32 9.85 -3.69 -12.17
N ASN A 33 9.05 -3.37 -13.21
CA ASN A 33 9.10 -2.08 -13.85
C ASN A 33 8.34 -1.06 -12.99
N TRP A 34 9.08 -0.36 -12.12
CA TRP A 34 8.48 0.59 -11.19
C TRP A 34 7.82 1.79 -11.87
N LYS A 35 8.20 2.11 -13.11
CA LYS A 35 7.53 3.13 -13.92
C LYS A 35 6.08 2.77 -14.22
N ASP A 36 5.79 1.49 -14.47
CA ASP A 36 4.43 1.02 -14.71
C ASP A 36 3.60 1.07 -13.42
N VAL A 37 4.23 0.79 -12.27
CA VAL A 37 3.60 0.91 -10.95
C VAL A 37 3.28 2.38 -10.65
N GLU A 38 4.23 3.29 -10.86
CA GLU A 38 4.04 4.73 -10.70
C GLU A 38 2.89 5.24 -11.58
N GLU A 39 2.86 4.86 -12.86
CA GLU A 39 1.78 5.25 -13.77
C GLU A 39 0.43 4.68 -13.32
N TYR A 40 0.41 3.44 -12.83
CA TYR A 40 -0.77 2.84 -12.23
C TYR A 40 -1.23 3.56 -10.95
N LEU A 41 -0.37 4.20 -10.19
CA LEU A 41 -0.77 4.92 -8.98
C LEU A 41 -1.43 6.28 -9.29
N LYS A 42 -1.12 6.89 -10.44
CA LYS A 42 -1.66 8.20 -10.84
C LYS A 42 -3.19 8.22 -10.95
N ARG A 43 -3.83 7.09 -11.25
CA ARG A 43 -5.31 6.98 -11.30
C ARG A 43 -5.99 7.22 -9.95
N TYR A 44 -5.28 7.11 -8.83
CA TYR A 44 -5.84 7.40 -7.50
C TYR A 44 -5.60 8.84 -7.06
N VAL A 45 -4.76 9.61 -7.76
CA VAL A 45 -4.38 10.97 -7.33
C VAL A 45 -5.61 11.87 -7.33
N GLY A 46 -5.83 12.54 -6.20
CA GLY A 46 -7.01 13.37 -5.96
C GLY A 46 -8.12 12.67 -5.18
N ASP A 47 -8.09 11.34 -5.07
CA ASP A 47 -9.02 10.57 -4.25
C ASP A 47 -8.72 10.70 -2.75
N PHE A 48 -9.69 10.30 -1.93
CA PHE A 48 -9.51 10.12 -0.49
C PHE A 48 -10.34 8.95 0.01
N TYR A 49 -9.88 8.36 1.11
CA TYR A 49 -10.49 7.21 1.75
C TYR A 49 -10.54 7.43 3.26
N THR A 50 -11.57 6.88 3.91
CA THR A 50 -11.71 6.98 5.38
C THR A 50 -11.32 5.66 6.00
N ILE A 51 -10.35 5.68 6.92
CA ILE A 51 -9.96 4.52 7.71
C ILE A 51 -11.15 4.13 8.60
N ALA A 52 -11.62 2.89 8.49
CA ALA A 52 -12.81 2.44 9.20
C ALA A 52 -12.63 2.46 10.73
N ASP A 53 -11.44 2.11 11.21
CA ASP A 53 -11.07 2.03 12.63
C ASP A 53 -10.98 3.42 13.28
N SER A 54 -10.11 4.28 12.78
CA SER A 54 -9.80 5.58 13.40
C SER A 54 -10.66 6.75 12.91
N LYS A 55 -11.42 6.56 11.83
CA LYS A 55 -12.16 7.61 11.10
C LYS A 55 -11.28 8.70 10.49
N ASP A 56 -9.96 8.48 10.41
CA ASP A 56 -9.06 9.39 9.71
C ASP A 56 -9.37 9.38 8.20
N ILE A 57 -9.49 10.58 7.63
CA ILE A 57 -9.56 10.78 6.17
C ILE A 57 -8.13 10.87 5.63
N VAL A 58 -7.80 10.01 4.68
CA VAL A 58 -6.48 9.92 4.04
C VAL A 58 -6.62 10.22 2.55
N TYR A 59 -5.90 11.23 2.10
CA TYR A 59 -5.87 11.69 0.72
C TYR A 59 -4.74 11.01 -0.06
N ILE A 60 -4.95 10.84 -1.36
CA ILE A 60 -3.92 10.39 -2.29
C ILE A 60 -3.33 11.61 -3.01
N GLY A 61 -2.13 12.01 -2.58
CA GLY A 61 -1.41 13.15 -3.14
C GLY A 61 -0.65 12.81 -4.42
N THR A 62 -0.22 13.85 -5.14
CA THR A 62 0.61 13.73 -6.36
C THR A 62 2.00 13.17 -6.09
N ASP A 63 2.44 13.17 -4.83
CA ASP A 63 3.72 12.64 -4.37
C ASP A 63 3.71 11.11 -4.18
N LEU A 64 2.56 10.50 -3.90
CA LEU A 64 2.48 9.06 -3.63
C LEU A 64 3.07 8.20 -4.77
N PRO A 65 2.74 8.42 -6.07
CA PRO A 65 3.29 7.59 -7.14
C PRO A 65 4.82 7.54 -7.13
N ASP A 66 5.46 8.70 -7.00
CA ASP A 66 6.92 8.84 -7.01
C ASP A 66 7.54 8.19 -5.76
N GLU A 67 7.04 8.53 -4.57
CA GLU A 67 7.53 7.99 -3.31
C GLU A 67 7.37 6.46 -3.23
N TYR A 68 6.23 5.93 -3.68
CA TYR A 68 5.98 4.50 -3.69
C TYR A 68 6.96 3.74 -4.58
N ALA A 69 7.29 4.30 -5.75
CA ALA A 69 8.12 3.65 -6.77
C ALA A 69 9.63 3.84 -6.53
N HIS A 70 10.05 4.95 -5.91
CA HIS A 70 11.46 5.36 -5.87
C HIS A 70 12.02 5.57 -4.45
N SER A 71 11.26 5.28 -3.38
CA SER A 71 11.80 5.40 -2.02
C SER A 71 13.01 4.50 -1.77
N GLU A 72 13.85 4.88 -0.79
CA GLU A 72 14.98 4.06 -0.34
C GLU A 72 14.54 2.62 -0.01
N TYR A 73 13.35 2.47 0.59
CA TYR A 73 12.77 1.18 0.88
C TYR A 73 12.46 0.39 -0.40
N THR A 74 11.83 1.02 -1.39
CA THR A 74 11.50 0.35 -2.67
C THR A 74 12.74 -0.08 -3.44
N ASN A 75 13.78 0.76 -3.47
CA ASN A 75 15.01 0.51 -4.23
C ASN A 75 15.79 -0.72 -3.75
N VAL A 76 15.64 -1.12 -2.48
CA VAL A 76 16.31 -2.31 -1.95
C VAL A 76 15.46 -3.59 -2.06
N LEU A 77 14.18 -3.50 -2.45
CA LEU A 77 13.31 -4.67 -2.60
C LEU A 77 13.72 -5.54 -3.78
N LYS A 78 13.67 -6.86 -3.58
CA LYS A 78 13.98 -7.86 -4.61
C LYS A 78 12.98 -9.01 -4.57
N GLY A 79 12.87 -9.72 -5.70
CA GLY A 79 12.10 -10.96 -5.81
C GLY A 79 10.64 -10.82 -5.36
N GLY A 80 10.19 -11.76 -4.53
CA GLY A 80 8.81 -11.83 -4.08
C GLY A 80 8.30 -10.58 -3.35
N ASN A 81 9.16 -9.89 -2.60
CA ASN A 81 8.75 -8.67 -1.87
C ASN A 81 8.55 -7.48 -2.80
N ALA A 82 9.40 -7.32 -3.81
CA ALA A 82 9.21 -6.29 -4.84
C ALA A 82 7.89 -6.54 -5.60
N LYS A 83 7.64 -7.80 -5.98
CA LYS A 83 6.38 -8.21 -6.63
C LYS A 83 5.16 -7.96 -5.76
N ALA A 84 5.24 -8.29 -4.47
CA ALA A 84 4.18 -8.07 -3.50
C ALA A 84 3.88 -6.57 -3.34
N LYS A 85 4.91 -5.72 -3.20
CA LYS A 85 4.74 -4.25 -3.16
C LYS A 85 4.08 -3.75 -4.44
N ALA A 86 4.62 -4.08 -5.61
CA ALA A 86 4.06 -3.64 -6.87
C ALA A 86 2.56 -3.95 -6.99
N ASN A 87 2.15 -5.16 -6.64
CA ASN A 87 0.74 -5.57 -6.76
C ASN A 87 -0.16 -5.05 -5.62
N ALA A 88 0.40 -4.65 -4.46
CA ALA A 88 -0.36 -3.98 -3.42
C ALA A 88 -0.89 -2.60 -3.85
N ALA A 89 -0.27 -1.96 -4.86
CA ALA A 89 -0.78 -0.74 -5.48
C ALA A 89 -2.23 -0.88 -5.97
N GLN A 90 -2.64 -2.08 -6.37
CA GLN A 90 -4.01 -2.36 -6.84
C GLN A 90 -5.06 -2.22 -5.73
N GLY A 91 -4.69 -2.43 -4.47
CA GLY A 91 -5.60 -2.44 -3.33
C GLY A 91 -5.49 -1.22 -2.42
N ILE A 92 -4.88 -0.11 -2.86
CA ILE A 92 -4.71 1.09 -2.02
C ILE A 92 -6.01 1.54 -1.33
N PRO A 93 -7.14 1.68 -2.05
CA PRO A 93 -8.39 2.08 -1.43
C PRO A 93 -8.78 1.18 -0.25
N GLU A 94 -8.78 -0.12 -0.48
CA GLU A 94 -9.18 -1.13 0.50
C GLU A 94 -8.15 -1.24 1.64
N LEU A 95 -6.85 -1.14 1.33
CA LEU A 95 -5.75 -1.15 2.31
C LEU A 95 -5.88 0.02 3.28
N VAL A 96 -6.22 1.21 2.77
CA VAL A 96 -6.46 2.40 3.58
C VAL A 96 -7.71 2.24 4.43
N ILE A 97 -8.83 1.83 3.83
CA ILE A 97 -10.10 1.63 4.57
C ILE A 97 -9.92 0.61 5.70
N CYS A 98 -9.16 -0.46 5.46
CA CYS A 98 -8.93 -1.54 6.41
C CYS A 98 -7.79 -1.29 7.41
N ALA A 99 -7.11 -0.15 7.34
CA ALA A 99 -5.94 0.12 8.15
C ALA A 99 -6.28 0.21 9.66
N THR A 100 -5.40 -0.30 10.51
CA THR A 100 -5.56 -0.32 11.98
C THR A 100 -4.25 0.07 12.68
N ASN A 101 -4.22 -0.01 14.01
CA ASN A 101 -3.01 0.17 14.83
C ASN A 101 -2.30 1.50 14.58
N LYS A 102 -3.04 2.61 14.72
CA LYS A 102 -2.53 3.97 14.56
C LYS A 102 -1.40 4.27 15.55
N GLU A 103 -0.24 4.61 15.02
CA GLU A 103 0.89 5.14 15.79
C GLU A 103 1.28 6.53 15.28
N TYR A 104 1.59 7.44 16.19
CA TYR A 104 2.04 8.80 15.85
C TYR A 104 3.54 8.97 16.07
N SER A 105 4.18 9.78 15.24
CA SER A 105 5.56 10.24 15.43
C SER A 105 5.72 11.70 15.03
N PRO A 106 6.42 12.54 15.82
CA PRO A 106 6.65 13.92 15.45
C PRO A 106 7.58 14.02 14.23
N ASN A 107 7.44 15.09 13.45
CA ASN A 107 8.42 15.36 12.40
C ASN A 107 9.73 15.90 12.99
N LEU A 108 10.80 15.14 12.82
CA LEU A 108 12.15 15.51 13.29
C LEU A 108 13.04 16.06 12.16
N LYS A 109 12.59 15.98 10.90
CA LYS A 109 13.38 16.37 9.73
C LYS A 109 12.95 17.74 9.22
N LYS A 110 13.90 18.69 9.17
CA LYS A 110 13.67 20.05 8.64
C LYS A 110 13.11 20.05 7.21
N LYS A 111 13.48 19.07 6.38
CA LYS A 111 13.03 18.97 4.98
C LYS A 111 11.53 18.73 4.82
N HIS A 112 10.82 18.27 5.84
CA HIS A 112 9.37 18.00 5.79
C HIS A 112 8.55 18.98 6.64
N ASN A 113 9.08 20.16 6.93
CA ASN A 113 8.41 21.17 7.77
C ASN A 113 7.09 21.70 7.18
N HIS A 114 6.85 21.49 5.89
CA HIS A 114 5.58 21.78 5.23
C HIS A 114 4.75 20.49 5.06
N ASP A 115 5.32 19.47 4.44
CA ASP A 115 4.56 18.29 3.96
C ASP A 115 4.19 17.32 5.08
N ALA A 116 4.92 17.35 6.20
CA ALA A 116 4.64 16.59 7.42
C ALA A 116 4.75 17.49 8.65
N LYS A 117 4.33 18.77 8.53
CA LYS A 117 4.41 19.77 9.60
C LYS A 117 3.84 19.25 10.92
N ASN A 118 2.73 18.53 10.84
CA ASN A 118 1.99 18.01 11.99
C ASN A 118 2.37 16.56 12.33
N GLY A 119 3.51 16.08 11.80
CA GLY A 119 4.07 14.76 12.06
C GLY A 119 3.62 13.68 11.09
N TRP A 120 3.83 12.44 11.53
CA TRP A 120 3.64 11.22 10.76
C TRP A 120 2.74 10.26 11.52
N TYR A 121 1.97 9.48 10.77
CA TYR A 121 1.21 8.36 11.29
C TYR A 121 1.64 7.08 10.59
N LYS A 122 1.82 6.01 11.37
CA LYS A 122 1.96 4.65 10.87
C LYS A 122 0.65 3.92 11.14
N TYR A 123 0.17 3.20 10.15
CA TYR A 123 -0.92 2.25 10.30
C TYR A 123 -0.48 0.88 9.77
N GLU A 124 -1.12 -0.17 10.24
CA GLU A 124 -0.92 -1.52 9.75
C GLU A 124 -2.07 -1.92 8.83
N SER A 125 -1.78 -2.74 7.82
CA SER A 125 -2.80 -3.32 6.94
C SER A 125 -2.29 -4.65 6.39
N PHE A 126 -3.20 -5.44 5.82
CA PHE A 126 -2.91 -6.79 5.35
C PHE A 126 -3.46 -6.99 3.94
N PHE A 127 -2.67 -7.64 3.09
CA PHE A 127 -3.14 -8.08 1.78
C PHE A 127 -2.72 -9.51 1.47
N ALA A 128 -3.48 -10.15 0.60
CA ALA A 128 -3.20 -11.46 0.05
C ALA A 128 -2.96 -11.37 -1.45
N MET A 129 -2.04 -12.18 -1.96
CA MET A 129 -1.74 -12.27 -3.40
C MET A 129 -1.67 -13.74 -3.80
N PRO A 130 -2.30 -14.15 -4.93
CA PRO A 130 -2.28 -15.53 -5.37
C PRO A 130 -0.88 -15.93 -5.86
N VAL A 131 -0.58 -17.20 -5.65
CA VAL A 131 0.53 -17.93 -6.23
C VAL A 131 -0.07 -18.92 -7.21
N PHE A 132 0.42 -18.86 -8.44
CA PHE A 132 -0.02 -19.75 -9.51
C PHE A 132 0.97 -20.88 -9.67
N ASP A 133 0.47 -22.08 -9.95
CA ASP A 133 1.29 -23.23 -10.31
C ASP A 133 1.77 -23.16 -11.78
N ILE A 134 2.32 -24.27 -12.28
CA ILE A 134 2.83 -24.36 -13.65
C ILE A 134 1.73 -24.40 -14.72
N GLU A 135 0.52 -24.84 -14.34
CA GLU A 135 -0.64 -24.94 -15.23
C GLU A 135 -1.40 -23.60 -15.29
N GLY A 136 -1.11 -22.71 -14.34
CA GLY A 136 -1.71 -21.39 -14.22
C GLY A 136 -2.89 -21.35 -13.25
N ASP A 137 -3.11 -22.43 -12.49
CA ASP A 137 -4.13 -22.51 -11.45
C ASP A 137 -3.63 -21.89 -10.15
N ILE A 138 -4.55 -21.38 -9.33
CA ILE A 138 -4.22 -20.80 -8.03
C ILE A 138 -3.86 -21.93 -7.06
N GLU A 139 -2.58 -22.02 -6.71
CA GLU A 139 -2.06 -23.00 -5.75
C GLU A 139 -2.38 -22.57 -4.30
N ARG A 140 -2.18 -21.28 -4.00
CA ARG A 140 -2.39 -20.69 -2.66
C ARG A 140 -2.40 -19.17 -2.71
N TYR A 141 -2.71 -18.54 -1.58
CA TYR A 141 -2.50 -17.12 -1.35
C TYR A 141 -1.38 -16.88 -0.35
N ASN A 142 -0.44 -15.99 -0.68
CA ASN A 142 0.50 -15.47 0.31
C ASN A 142 -0.10 -14.23 0.97
N VAL A 143 -0.16 -14.21 2.30
CA VAL A 143 -0.59 -13.05 3.08
C VAL A 143 0.62 -12.21 3.48
N TYR A 144 0.47 -10.89 3.41
CA TYR A 144 1.50 -9.91 3.71
C TYR A 144 0.97 -8.88 4.71
N HIS A 145 1.79 -8.60 5.71
CA HIS A 145 1.65 -7.41 6.55
C HIS A 145 2.37 -6.23 5.89
N VAL A 146 1.78 -5.04 5.99
CA VAL A 146 2.40 -3.77 5.55
C VAL A 146 2.24 -2.68 6.59
N ALA A 147 3.17 -1.72 6.57
CA ALA A 147 3.03 -0.45 7.27
C ALA A 147 2.69 0.66 6.27
N MET A 148 1.55 1.30 6.44
CA MET A 148 1.19 2.50 5.69
C MET A 148 1.74 3.74 6.40
N ILE A 149 2.52 4.54 5.68
CA ILE A 149 3.08 5.79 6.17
C ILE A 149 2.21 6.94 5.67
N ILE A 150 1.67 7.70 6.62
CA ILE A 150 0.78 8.82 6.35
C ILE A 150 1.43 10.09 6.90
N ARG A 151 1.62 11.09 6.05
CA ARG A 151 2.12 12.42 6.48
C ARG A 151 0.95 13.33 6.82
N HIS A 152 1.10 14.13 7.88
CA HIS A 152 0.13 15.15 8.25
C HIS A 152 0.68 16.53 7.89
N ALA A 153 0.17 17.08 6.79
CA ALA A 153 0.69 18.28 6.19
C ALA A 153 0.24 19.56 6.91
N SER A 154 0.86 20.67 6.54
CA SER A 154 0.57 22.02 7.06
C SER A 154 -0.88 22.48 6.84
N ASP A 155 -1.55 21.97 5.80
CA ASP A 155 -2.96 22.22 5.48
C ASP A 155 -3.93 21.44 6.38
N GLY A 156 -3.43 20.64 7.32
CA GLY A 156 -4.22 19.82 8.23
C GLY A 156 -4.71 18.50 7.64
N LYS A 157 -4.36 18.18 6.39
CA LYS A 157 -4.76 16.94 5.73
C LYS A 157 -3.71 15.84 5.93
N LYS A 158 -4.19 14.60 5.93
CA LYS A 158 -3.37 13.39 6.00
C LYS A 158 -3.24 12.80 4.60
N TYR A 159 -2.01 12.58 4.15
CA TYR A 159 -1.72 12.02 2.83
C TYR A 159 -1.02 10.67 2.97
N LEU A 160 -1.47 9.67 2.23
CA LEU A 160 -0.71 8.42 2.09
C LEU A 160 0.61 8.76 1.38
N TYR A 161 1.73 8.50 2.05
CA TYR A 161 3.06 8.85 1.59
C TYR A 161 3.80 7.65 0.99
N ASP A 162 3.77 6.49 1.68
CA ASP A 162 4.35 5.25 1.16
C ASP A 162 3.69 4.03 1.85
N ILE A 163 3.84 2.84 1.27
CA ILE A 163 3.59 1.55 1.90
C ILE A 163 4.91 0.80 2.01
N ILE A 164 5.34 0.55 3.24
CA ILE A 164 6.65 -0.03 3.54
C ILE A 164 6.54 -1.29 4.41
N ASN A 165 7.69 -1.88 4.73
CA ASN A 165 7.81 -3.01 5.65
C ASN A 165 6.92 -4.21 5.26
N ILE A 166 6.81 -4.46 3.95
CA ILE A 166 6.12 -5.61 3.38
C ILE A 166 6.80 -6.89 3.84
N LYS A 167 6.05 -7.66 4.62
CA LYS A 167 6.51 -8.90 5.24
C LYS A 167 5.48 -9.98 4.99
N LYS A 168 5.89 -11.04 4.30
CA LYS A 168 5.07 -12.24 4.17
C LYS A 168 4.83 -12.82 5.57
N ARG A 169 3.58 -13.07 5.93
CA ARG A 169 3.25 -13.84 7.13
C ARG A 169 3.65 -15.30 6.87
N SER A 170 4.49 -15.84 7.74
CA SER A 170 4.72 -17.28 7.82
C SER A 170 3.65 -17.88 8.74
N GLU A 171 3.15 -19.05 8.36
CA GLU A 171 2.53 -19.98 9.32
C GLU A 171 3.60 -20.49 10.30
#